data_AF-A0A929BE00-F1
#
_entry.id   AF-A0A929BE00-F1
#
_cell.length_a   1.000
_cell.length_b   1.000
_cell.length_c   1.000
_cell.angle_alpha   90.00
_cell.angle_beta   90.00
_cell.angle_gamma   90.00
#
_symmetry.space_group_name_H-M   'P 1'
#
loop_
_entity.id
_entity.type
_entity.pdbx_description
1 polymer ?
#
loop_
_entity_poly.entity_id
_entity_poly.type
_entity_poly.pdbx_seq_one_letter_code
_entity_poly.pdbx_strand_id
1 'polypeptide(L)'
;MKKTTILFFSLAIVFSACQKQKNNFTNIIKVGVFDKNGDSPYCITDALEALKIDSDIEARTISASEIMSEKANDIDVFLFPGGSGRGETTSLGELGQQKIIDLVKKQGKGVVGICAGAYILSETPGYPSLGLSGGEAIDIEHDHRGHGLVKFCITKEGEKFFPELKNFNICYSQYYEGPVLIPAKKSKYKYKKLAIMLSDVHTIDGSPSNMTNNRPFIIITNVEKGKTASVVGHPENTPGMRWIIPRLVRIVAKKEIVFYHKRVVRPEIYKKEILFTSEQLQKQQESYNNLLKSKEEKLEAMQNLVDMCSWSAKKSIPPMLRDNNFNVRLLAAKLTVYLERTDAINDLKVAIDNEQNKKNKNLLNEQLQNLEAILGNK
;
A
#
# COMPACT_ATOMS: atom_id res chain seq x y z
N MET A 1 47.96 -78.86 17.12
CA MET A 1 46.48 -78.81 17.15
C MET A 1 46.03 -77.39 17.42
N LYS A 2 44.95 -76.97 16.74
CA LYS A 2 44.26 -75.66 16.75
C LYS A 2 44.84 -74.59 15.82
N LYS A 3 44.19 -74.46 14.66
CA LYS A 3 44.28 -73.38 13.68
C LYS A 3 43.69 -72.11 14.31
N THR A 4 44.42 -71.00 14.25
CA THR A 4 43.89 -69.68 14.63
C THR A 4 43.80 -68.85 13.36
N THR A 5 42.57 -68.72 12.85
CA THR A 5 42.21 -67.82 11.76
C THR A 5 42.14 -66.41 12.34
N ILE A 6 43.04 -65.51 11.95
CA ILE A 6 42.95 -64.08 12.27
C ILE A 6 42.41 -63.38 11.03
N LEU A 7 41.15 -62.95 11.12
CA LEU A 7 40.42 -62.20 10.10
C LEU A 7 40.77 -60.71 10.25
N PHE A 8 41.33 -60.11 9.20
CA PHE A 8 41.57 -58.66 9.13
C PHE A 8 40.23 -57.91 9.04
N PHE A 9 39.87 -57.15 10.07
CA PHE A 9 38.78 -56.17 10.01
C PHE A 9 39.35 -54.84 9.53
N SER A 10 39.09 -54.49 8.27
CA SER A 10 39.31 -53.15 7.73
C SER A 10 38.23 -52.20 8.25
N LEU A 11 38.63 -51.26 9.11
CA LEU A 11 37.76 -50.19 9.62
C LEU A 11 37.62 -49.10 8.55
N ALA A 12 36.52 -49.14 7.78
CA ALA A 12 36.16 -48.07 6.86
C ALA A 12 35.50 -46.92 7.64
N ILE A 13 36.24 -45.83 7.85
CA ILE A 13 35.72 -44.58 8.40
C ILE A 13 35.01 -43.84 7.26
N VAL A 14 33.68 -43.95 7.19
CA VAL A 14 32.85 -43.14 6.31
C VAL A 14 32.70 -41.76 6.95
N PHE A 15 33.48 -40.79 6.46
CA PHE A 15 33.22 -39.38 6.71
C PHE A 15 31.94 -38.96 6.00
N SER A 16 30.80 -38.99 6.70
CA SER A 16 29.59 -38.29 6.28
C SER A 16 29.83 -36.79 6.34
N ALA A 17 30.26 -36.23 5.21
CA ALA A 17 30.21 -34.79 4.99
C ALA A 17 28.73 -34.37 4.91
N CYS A 18 28.18 -33.97 6.05
CA CYS A 18 26.97 -33.15 6.09
C CYS A 18 27.29 -31.79 5.44
N GLN A 19 27.28 -31.73 4.10
CA GLN A 19 26.98 -30.49 3.41
C GLN A 19 25.56 -30.12 3.81
N LYS A 20 25.42 -29.24 4.81
CA LYS A 20 24.23 -28.42 4.99
C LYS A 20 24.00 -27.71 3.66
N GLN A 21 23.17 -28.31 2.82
CA GLN A 21 22.53 -27.64 1.72
C GLN A 21 21.83 -26.44 2.36
N LYS A 22 22.42 -25.25 2.25
CA LYS A 22 21.69 -24.01 2.48
C LYS A 22 20.58 -24.04 1.45
N ASN A 23 19.42 -24.57 1.84
CA ASN A 23 18.19 -24.31 1.12
C ASN A 23 18.05 -22.79 1.14
N ASN A 24 18.44 -22.15 0.05
CA ASN A 24 17.98 -20.82 -0.31
C ASN A 24 16.47 -20.98 -0.55
N PHE A 25 15.70 -21.13 0.52
CA PHE A 25 14.29 -20.78 0.49
C PHE A 25 14.28 -19.32 0.10
N THR A 26 13.88 -19.04 -1.13
CA THR A 26 13.61 -17.69 -1.59
C THR A 26 12.67 -17.06 -0.57
N ASN A 27 13.13 -16.06 0.18
CA ASN A 27 12.42 -15.45 1.30
C ASN A 27 11.28 -14.52 0.83
N ILE A 28 10.81 -14.75 -0.40
CA ILE A 28 9.82 -13.94 -1.11
C ILE A 28 8.47 -14.09 -0.42
N ILE A 29 7.83 -12.96 -0.14
CA ILE A 29 6.47 -12.88 0.38
C ILE A 29 5.53 -12.73 -0.82
N LYS A 30 4.65 -13.70 -1.00
CA LYS A 30 3.67 -13.67 -2.08
C LYS A 30 2.40 -12.95 -1.63
N VAL A 31 2.03 -11.90 -2.35
CA VAL A 31 0.88 -11.04 -2.03
C VAL A 31 -0.17 -11.13 -3.13
N GLY A 32 -1.41 -11.46 -2.74
CA GLY A 32 -2.57 -11.33 -3.62
C GLY A 32 -3.32 -10.03 -3.32
N VAL A 33 -3.29 -9.08 -4.24
CA VAL A 33 -4.09 -7.85 -4.18
C VAL A 33 -5.47 -8.16 -4.74
N PHE A 34 -6.51 -8.04 -3.92
CA PHE A 34 -7.87 -8.39 -4.32
C PHE A 34 -8.35 -7.48 -5.45
N ASP A 35 -8.88 -8.10 -6.49
CA ASP A 35 -9.44 -7.44 -7.66
C ASP A 35 -10.89 -7.90 -7.88
N LYS A 36 -11.83 -6.99 -7.64
CA LYS A 36 -13.25 -7.17 -7.95
C LYS A 36 -13.50 -6.83 -9.42
N ASN A 37 -12.92 -7.61 -10.32
CA ASN A 37 -13.13 -7.51 -11.77
C ASN A 37 -12.87 -6.10 -12.35
N GLY A 38 -11.80 -5.44 -11.89
CA GLY A 38 -11.38 -4.11 -12.31
C GLY A 38 -12.05 -2.95 -11.58
N ASP A 39 -12.82 -3.20 -10.52
CA ASP A 39 -13.39 -2.15 -9.68
C ASP A 39 -12.25 -1.40 -8.94
N SER A 40 -12.34 -0.07 -8.88
CA SER A 40 -11.31 0.80 -8.29
C SER A 40 -9.87 0.53 -8.77
N PRO A 41 -9.62 0.52 -10.11
CA PRO A 41 -8.37 0.03 -10.70
C PRO A 41 -7.14 0.82 -10.24
N TYR A 42 -7.33 2.08 -9.86
CA TYR A 42 -6.24 2.93 -9.39
C TYR A 42 -5.76 2.55 -7.99
N CYS A 43 -6.66 2.17 -7.09
CA CYS A 43 -6.29 1.69 -5.76
C CYS A 43 -5.51 0.36 -5.88
N ILE A 44 -5.93 -0.51 -6.81
CA ILE A 44 -5.21 -1.75 -7.13
C ILE A 44 -3.80 -1.44 -7.65
N THR A 45 -3.69 -0.56 -8.65
CA THR A 45 -2.39 -0.16 -9.20
C THR A 45 -1.49 0.49 -8.14
N ASP A 46 -2.00 1.43 -7.36
CA ASP A 46 -1.20 2.10 -6.32
C ASP A 46 -0.70 1.11 -5.27
N ALA A 47 -1.52 0.13 -4.86
CA ALA A 47 -1.12 -0.94 -3.95
C ALA A 47 -0.03 -1.84 -4.56
N LEU A 48 -0.21 -2.32 -5.80
CA LEU A 48 0.77 -3.14 -6.51
C LEU A 48 2.10 -2.41 -6.67
N GLU A 49 2.08 -1.14 -7.08
CA GLU A 49 3.28 -0.34 -7.25
C GLU A 49 3.96 -0.02 -5.92
N ALA A 50 3.21 0.16 -4.82
CA ALA A 50 3.79 0.33 -3.49
C ALA A 50 4.49 -0.95 -3.01
N LEU A 51 3.97 -2.13 -3.35
CA LEU A 51 4.61 -3.40 -2.99
C LEU A 51 5.95 -3.61 -3.69
N LYS A 52 6.14 -3.05 -4.90
CA LYS A 52 7.41 -3.13 -5.65
C LYS A 52 8.58 -2.38 -5.01
N ILE A 53 8.34 -1.56 -3.98
CA ILE A 53 9.40 -0.91 -3.18
C ILE A 53 10.27 -1.96 -2.47
N ASP A 54 9.70 -3.12 -2.17
CA ASP A 54 10.37 -4.23 -1.51
C ASP A 54 10.69 -5.35 -2.49
N SER A 55 11.97 -5.63 -2.70
CA SER A 55 12.42 -6.64 -3.68
C SER A 55 12.14 -8.08 -3.27
N ASP A 56 11.81 -8.33 -1.98
CA ASP A 56 11.38 -9.63 -1.50
C ASP A 56 9.84 -9.80 -1.52
N ILE A 57 9.10 -8.89 -2.14
CA ILE A 57 7.65 -9.01 -2.28
C ILE A 57 7.29 -9.25 -3.74
N GLU A 58 6.57 -10.35 -3.98
CA GLU A 58 5.97 -10.64 -5.28
C GLU A 58 4.46 -10.46 -5.17
N ALA A 59 3.94 -9.46 -5.86
CA ALA A 59 2.53 -9.11 -5.82
C ALA A 59 1.84 -9.37 -7.16
N ARG A 60 0.62 -9.88 -7.10
CA ARG A 60 -0.27 -10.05 -8.25
C ARG A 60 -1.70 -9.75 -7.85
N THR A 61 -2.55 -9.47 -8.83
CA THR A 61 -4.00 -9.43 -8.58
C THR A 61 -4.53 -10.82 -8.29
N ILE A 62 -5.61 -10.92 -7.52
CA ILE A 62 -6.37 -12.14 -7.33
C ILE A 62 -7.86 -11.84 -7.28
N SER A 63 -8.65 -12.59 -8.06
CA SER A 63 -10.12 -12.45 -8.05
C SER A 63 -10.78 -13.35 -7.00
N ALA A 64 -12.10 -13.15 -6.79
CA ALA A 64 -12.88 -13.99 -5.89
C ALA A 64 -12.90 -15.47 -6.31
N SER A 65 -12.98 -15.77 -7.61
CA SER A 65 -12.96 -17.15 -8.11
C SER A 65 -11.59 -17.81 -7.92
N GLU A 66 -10.51 -17.03 -8.06
CA GLU A 66 -9.15 -17.51 -7.82
C GLU A 66 -8.88 -17.77 -6.33
N ILE A 67 -9.43 -16.95 -5.43
CA ILE A 67 -9.41 -17.18 -3.97
C ILE A 67 -10.05 -18.53 -3.61
N MET A 68 -11.09 -18.92 -4.32
CA MET A 68 -11.78 -20.20 -4.13
C MET A 68 -11.04 -21.39 -4.74
N SER A 69 -10.03 -21.15 -5.56
CA SER A 69 -9.24 -22.18 -6.25
C SER A 69 -7.89 -22.41 -5.56
N GLU A 70 -7.10 -23.34 -6.11
CA GLU A 70 -5.74 -23.60 -5.64
C GLU A 70 -4.76 -22.44 -5.89
N LYS A 71 -5.13 -21.45 -6.72
CA LYS A 71 -4.34 -20.24 -7.01
C LYS A 71 -4.11 -19.35 -5.78
N ALA A 72 -4.84 -19.57 -4.69
CA ALA A 72 -4.66 -18.86 -3.43
C ALA A 72 -3.70 -19.57 -2.45
N ASN A 73 -3.32 -20.82 -2.71
CA ASN A 73 -2.57 -21.63 -1.74
C ASN A 73 -1.14 -21.08 -1.52
N ASP A 74 -0.52 -20.53 -2.55
CA ASP A 74 0.83 -19.97 -2.50
C ASP A 74 0.88 -18.52 -2.00
N ILE A 75 -0.26 -17.85 -1.79
CA ILE A 75 -0.31 -16.48 -1.26
C ILE A 75 -0.05 -16.50 0.23
N ASP A 76 0.89 -15.69 0.70
CA ASP A 76 1.20 -15.50 2.12
C ASP A 76 0.33 -14.41 2.75
N VAL A 77 0.02 -13.37 1.97
CA VAL A 77 -0.75 -12.20 2.42
C VAL A 77 -1.80 -11.82 1.39
N PHE A 78 -3.04 -11.69 1.84
CA PHE A 78 -4.10 -11.07 1.04
C PHE A 78 -4.14 -9.57 1.33
N LEU A 79 -4.21 -8.75 0.29
CA LEU A 79 -4.33 -7.30 0.44
C LEU A 79 -5.64 -6.85 -0.18
N PHE A 80 -6.49 -6.23 0.63
CA PHE A 80 -7.70 -5.55 0.17
C PHE A 80 -7.40 -4.06 0.01
N PRO A 81 -7.39 -3.54 -1.23
CA PRO A 81 -7.06 -2.15 -1.49
C PRO A 81 -8.23 -1.22 -1.08
N GLY A 82 -8.09 0.07 -1.39
CA GLY A 82 -9.22 0.99 -1.37
C GLY A 82 -10.25 0.68 -2.47
N GLY A 83 -11.46 1.20 -2.34
CA GLY A 83 -12.57 0.93 -3.24
C GLY A 83 -13.91 0.90 -2.51
N SER A 84 -14.71 -0.14 -2.70
CA SER A 84 -16.03 -0.28 -2.09
C SER A 84 -16.03 -1.44 -1.10
N GLY A 85 -15.88 -1.17 0.20
CA GLY A 85 -15.77 -2.23 1.22
C GLY A 85 -16.96 -3.19 1.19
N ARG A 86 -18.19 -2.66 1.03
CA ARG A 86 -19.40 -3.47 0.94
C ARG A 86 -19.46 -4.28 -0.36
N GLY A 87 -19.12 -3.65 -1.49
CA GLY A 87 -19.14 -4.28 -2.80
C GLY A 87 -18.07 -5.37 -2.94
N GLU A 88 -16.87 -5.12 -2.42
CA GLU A 88 -15.75 -6.05 -2.39
C GLU A 88 -16.04 -7.24 -1.50
N THR A 89 -16.47 -7.04 -0.24
CA THR A 89 -16.82 -8.18 0.62
C THR A 89 -17.96 -9.01 0.04
N THR A 90 -18.97 -8.37 -0.55
CA THR A 90 -20.09 -9.08 -1.18
C THR A 90 -19.62 -9.88 -2.40
N SER A 91 -18.69 -9.36 -3.19
CA SER A 91 -18.15 -10.05 -4.38
C SER A 91 -17.34 -11.31 -4.05
N LEU A 92 -16.80 -11.44 -2.84
CA LEU A 92 -16.19 -12.68 -2.37
C LEU A 92 -17.22 -13.80 -2.17
N GLY A 93 -18.48 -13.44 -1.89
CA GLY A 93 -19.49 -14.35 -1.37
C GLY A 93 -19.13 -14.92 0.00
N GLU A 94 -20.08 -15.57 0.66
CA GLU A 94 -19.88 -16.12 2.02
C GLU A 94 -18.78 -17.20 2.06
N LEU A 95 -18.70 -18.03 1.01
CA LEU A 95 -17.66 -19.05 0.88
C LEU A 95 -16.26 -18.44 0.73
N GLY A 96 -16.10 -17.38 -0.07
CA GLY A 96 -14.82 -16.69 -0.24
C GLY A 96 -14.37 -15.99 1.04
N GLN A 97 -15.32 -15.33 1.74
CA GLN A 97 -15.06 -14.75 3.06
C GLN A 97 -14.58 -15.81 4.04
N GLN A 98 -15.31 -16.93 4.16
CA GLN A 98 -14.95 -18.02 5.07
C GLN A 98 -13.62 -18.67 4.70
N LYS A 99 -13.32 -18.80 3.40
CA LYS A 99 -12.03 -19.31 2.92
C LYS A 99 -10.87 -18.44 3.41
N ILE A 100 -10.96 -17.12 3.26
CA ILE A 100 -9.92 -16.19 3.73
C ILE A 100 -9.79 -16.24 5.25
N ILE A 101 -10.93 -16.21 5.97
CA ILE A 101 -10.94 -16.34 7.44
C ILE A 101 -10.20 -17.61 7.87
N ASP A 102 -10.48 -18.74 7.22
CA ASP A 102 -9.83 -20.02 7.51
C ASP A 102 -8.33 -20.01 7.17
N LEU A 103 -7.92 -19.40 6.06
CA LEU A 103 -6.52 -19.24 5.70
C LEU A 103 -5.75 -18.46 6.77
N VAL A 104 -6.33 -17.36 7.27
CA VAL A 104 -5.74 -16.58 8.36
C VAL A 104 -5.66 -17.39 9.64
N LYS A 105 -6.80 -17.92 10.09
CA LYS A 105 -6.97 -18.58 11.39
C LYS A 105 -6.20 -19.90 11.49
N LYS A 106 -6.32 -20.75 10.47
CA LYS A 106 -5.84 -22.14 10.48
C LYS A 106 -4.47 -22.31 9.86
N GLN A 107 -4.12 -21.49 8.86
CA GLN A 107 -2.84 -21.58 8.14
C GLN A 107 -1.87 -20.44 8.46
N GLY A 108 -2.32 -19.41 9.18
CA GLY A 108 -1.46 -18.31 9.60
C GLY A 108 -1.13 -17.29 8.51
N LYS A 109 -1.93 -17.23 7.45
CA LYS A 109 -1.81 -16.21 6.40
C LYS A 109 -2.06 -14.80 6.97
N GLY A 110 -1.47 -13.79 6.32
CA GLY A 110 -1.66 -12.39 6.68
C GLY A 110 -2.79 -11.73 5.88
N VAL A 111 -3.37 -10.66 6.41
CA VAL A 111 -4.25 -9.77 5.62
C VAL A 111 -3.94 -8.30 5.88
N VAL A 112 -3.84 -7.49 4.82
CA VAL A 112 -3.75 -6.04 4.90
C VAL A 112 -5.02 -5.43 4.30
N GLY A 113 -5.63 -4.48 5.00
CA GLY A 113 -6.76 -3.70 4.51
C GLY A 113 -6.43 -2.21 4.44
N ILE A 114 -6.64 -1.61 3.27
CA ILE A 114 -6.42 -0.18 3.03
C ILE A 114 -7.78 0.49 2.80
N CYS A 115 -8.13 1.52 3.57
CA CYS A 115 -9.40 2.25 3.44
C CYS A 115 -10.63 1.30 3.40
N ALA A 116 -11.21 1.05 2.22
CA ALA A 116 -12.26 0.05 2.01
C ALA A 116 -11.87 -1.33 2.57
N GLY A 117 -10.64 -1.81 2.31
CA GLY A 117 -10.13 -3.04 2.91
C GLY A 117 -10.09 -3.02 4.44
N ALA A 118 -9.97 -1.85 5.08
CA ALA A 118 -10.08 -1.74 6.53
C ALA A 118 -11.53 -1.94 7.01
N TYR A 119 -12.54 -1.52 6.24
CA TYR A 119 -13.94 -1.90 6.50
C TYR A 119 -14.15 -3.41 6.36
N ILE A 120 -13.58 -4.04 5.32
CA ILE A 120 -13.65 -5.50 5.11
C ILE A 120 -13.12 -6.25 6.34
N LEU A 121 -12.06 -5.77 6.98
CA LEU A 121 -11.48 -6.40 8.18
C LEU A 121 -12.19 -6.04 9.50
N SER A 122 -13.06 -5.04 9.51
CA SER A 122 -13.77 -4.58 10.71
C SER A 122 -14.73 -5.64 11.25
N GLU A 123 -15.14 -5.50 12.51
CA GLU A 123 -16.18 -6.27 13.19
C GLU A 123 -17.43 -5.43 13.38
N THR A 124 -17.79 -4.71 12.33
CA THR A 124 -18.89 -3.75 12.34
C THR A 124 -20.24 -4.47 12.28
N PRO A 125 -21.15 -4.26 13.26
CA PRO A 125 -22.48 -4.86 13.24
C PRO A 125 -23.26 -4.48 11.97
N GLY A 126 -23.81 -5.49 11.27
CA GLY A 126 -24.63 -5.29 10.07
C GLY A 126 -23.85 -4.96 8.79
N TYR A 127 -22.52 -4.88 8.85
CA TYR A 127 -21.67 -4.65 7.67
C TYR A 127 -21.03 -5.97 7.21
N PRO A 128 -21.06 -6.29 5.90
CA PRO A 128 -20.40 -7.50 5.40
C PRO A 128 -18.89 -7.37 5.57
N SER A 129 -18.32 -8.21 6.41
CA SER A 129 -16.93 -8.14 6.83
C SER A 129 -16.37 -9.51 7.20
N LEU A 130 -15.05 -9.62 7.20
CA LEU A 130 -14.33 -10.81 7.65
C LEU A 130 -14.22 -10.89 9.18
N GLY A 131 -14.39 -9.77 9.88
CA GLY A 131 -14.39 -9.73 11.34
C GLY A 131 -13.05 -10.12 11.99
N LEU A 132 -11.93 -9.59 11.46
CA LEU A 132 -10.57 -10.03 11.83
C LEU A 132 -9.69 -8.94 12.44
N SER A 133 -10.19 -7.72 12.63
CA SER A 133 -9.38 -6.61 13.13
C SER A 133 -9.60 -6.31 14.61
N GLY A 134 -10.69 -6.74 15.25
CA GLY A 134 -11.04 -6.29 16.61
C GLY A 134 -11.50 -4.84 16.69
N GLY A 135 -11.62 -4.15 15.56
CA GLY A 135 -12.20 -2.81 15.48
C GLY A 135 -13.56 -2.81 14.81
N GLU A 136 -14.51 -2.02 15.32
CA GLU A 136 -15.77 -1.71 14.63
C GLU A 136 -15.66 -0.31 14.02
N ALA A 137 -16.18 -0.16 12.81
CA ALA A 137 -16.37 1.15 12.19
C ALA A 137 -17.65 1.78 12.76
N ILE A 138 -17.56 3.03 13.15
CA ILE A 138 -18.72 3.85 13.55
C ILE A 138 -19.01 4.90 12.48
N ASP A 139 -20.19 5.51 12.57
CA ASP A 139 -20.57 6.65 11.72
C ASP A 139 -20.54 6.32 10.22
N ILE A 140 -21.04 5.14 9.89
CA ILE A 140 -21.01 4.58 8.53
C ILE A 140 -22.05 5.28 7.65
N GLU A 141 -23.11 5.79 8.26
CA GLU A 141 -24.11 6.64 7.62
C GLU A 141 -23.51 7.95 7.06
N HIS A 142 -22.33 8.36 7.56
CA HIS A 142 -21.58 9.52 7.10
C HIS A 142 -20.17 9.11 6.62
N ASP A 143 -20.04 7.96 5.95
CA ASP A 143 -18.76 7.51 5.40
C ASP A 143 -18.21 8.49 4.36
N HIS A 144 -19.08 9.08 3.51
CA HIS A 144 -18.79 10.23 2.64
C HIS A 144 -18.64 11.55 3.44
N ARG A 145 -17.79 11.55 4.48
CA ARG A 145 -17.51 12.73 5.32
C ARG A 145 -16.49 13.70 4.75
N GLY A 146 -15.82 13.31 3.68
CA GLY A 146 -14.79 14.08 3.00
C GLY A 146 -13.42 13.43 3.05
N HIS A 147 -12.47 14.12 2.44
CA HIS A 147 -11.18 13.55 2.09
C HIS A 147 -10.10 14.63 1.97
N GLY A 148 -8.84 14.20 1.90
CA GLY A 148 -7.69 15.10 1.75
C GLY A 148 -6.39 14.54 2.31
N LEU A 149 -5.39 15.41 2.42
CA LEU A 149 -4.12 15.10 3.05
C LEU A 149 -4.21 15.36 4.57
N VAL A 150 -4.36 14.28 5.33
CA VAL A 150 -4.62 14.30 6.78
C VAL A 150 -3.34 14.11 7.59
N LYS A 151 -3.39 14.57 8.84
CA LYS A 151 -2.36 14.40 9.86
C LYS A 151 -2.57 13.09 10.59
N PHE A 152 -1.48 12.37 10.82
CA PHE A 152 -1.43 11.27 11.77
C PHE A 152 -0.11 11.31 12.55
N CYS A 153 -0.04 10.59 13.67
CA CYS A 153 1.22 10.31 14.35
C CYS A 153 1.32 8.83 14.68
N ILE A 154 2.55 8.32 14.83
CA ILE A 154 2.75 6.95 15.31
C ILE A 154 2.67 6.92 16.84
N THR A 155 2.23 5.79 17.40
CA THR A 155 2.26 5.57 18.84
C THR A 155 3.62 5.01 19.27
N LYS A 156 3.88 4.94 20.58
CA LYS A 156 5.05 4.21 21.13
C LYS A 156 5.09 2.74 20.68
N GLU A 157 3.94 2.11 20.45
CA GLU A 157 3.90 0.76 19.87
C GLU A 157 4.24 0.80 18.38
N GLY A 158 3.77 1.83 17.67
CA GLY A 158 4.11 2.10 16.26
C GLY A 158 5.59 2.30 16.01
N GLU A 159 6.33 2.93 16.93
CA GLU A 159 7.79 3.14 16.82
C GLU A 159 8.57 1.83 16.61
N LYS A 160 8.07 0.71 17.15
CA LYS A 160 8.68 -0.62 16.98
C LYS A 160 8.58 -1.13 15.54
N PHE A 161 7.58 -0.65 14.81
CA PHE A 161 7.26 -1.08 13.45
C PHE A 161 7.60 -0.04 12.40
N PHE A 162 7.69 1.23 12.78
CA PHE A 162 7.99 2.39 11.93
C PHE A 162 9.07 3.27 12.57
N PRO A 163 10.27 2.74 12.86
CA PRO A 163 11.35 3.51 13.48
C PRO A 163 11.75 4.75 12.65
N GLU A 164 11.50 4.75 11.35
CA GLU A 164 11.74 5.89 10.45
C GLU A 164 10.86 7.11 10.77
N LEU A 165 9.71 6.88 11.40
CA LEU A 165 8.73 7.92 11.75
C LEU A 165 8.85 8.36 13.22
N LYS A 166 9.74 7.76 14.03
CA LYS A 166 9.83 7.99 15.48
C LYS A 166 10.07 9.44 15.90
N ASN A 167 10.75 10.21 15.06
CA ASN A 167 11.10 11.61 15.34
C ASN A 167 10.08 12.60 14.75
N PHE A 168 9.01 12.11 14.12
CA PHE A 168 7.98 12.94 13.51
C PHE A 168 6.74 12.99 14.40
N ASN A 169 6.50 14.15 15.01
CA ASN A 169 5.30 14.38 15.81
C ASN A 169 4.02 14.39 14.94
N ILE A 170 4.16 14.78 13.67
CA ILE A 170 3.08 14.81 12.68
C ILE A 170 3.64 14.26 11.37
N CYS A 171 2.91 13.30 10.82
CA CYS A 171 3.06 12.74 9.48
C CYS A 171 1.80 13.03 8.67
N TYR A 172 1.88 12.87 7.35
CA TYR A 172 0.76 13.14 6.44
C TYR A 172 0.46 11.94 5.55
N SER A 173 -0.81 11.69 5.29
CA SER A 173 -1.29 10.67 4.35
C SER A 173 -2.56 11.15 3.68
N GLN A 174 -2.77 10.75 2.42
CA GLN A 174 -4.07 10.82 1.78
C GLN A 174 -5.08 10.04 2.63
N TYR A 175 -6.31 10.54 2.71
CA TYR A 175 -7.45 9.89 3.34
C TYR A 175 -8.68 10.16 2.49
N TYR A 176 -9.40 9.10 2.15
CA TYR A 176 -10.60 9.13 1.33
C TYR A 176 -11.64 8.22 1.99
N GLU A 177 -12.31 8.76 3.01
CA GLU A 177 -13.51 8.12 3.58
C GLU A 177 -13.24 6.74 4.21
N GLY A 178 -12.02 6.57 4.74
CA GLY A 178 -11.66 5.37 5.49
C GLY A 178 -12.44 5.24 6.81
N PRO A 179 -12.49 4.03 7.40
CA PRO A 179 -13.33 3.79 8.56
C PRO A 179 -12.87 4.54 9.80
N VAL A 180 -13.84 5.08 10.54
CA VAL A 180 -13.64 5.58 11.90
C VAL A 180 -13.66 4.38 12.86
N LEU A 181 -12.47 3.87 13.20
CA LEU A 181 -12.36 2.65 14.00
C LEU A 181 -12.41 2.92 15.51
N ILE A 182 -13.18 2.11 16.23
CA ILE A 182 -13.12 1.99 17.70
C ILE A 182 -13.00 0.51 18.09
N PRO A 183 -12.62 0.16 19.33
CA PRO A 183 -12.63 -1.23 19.77
C PRO A 183 -14.03 -1.83 19.63
N ALA A 184 -14.14 -2.97 18.95
CA ALA A 184 -15.42 -3.67 18.81
C ALA A 184 -15.89 -4.23 20.15
N LYS A 185 -17.16 -4.00 20.52
CA LYS A 185 -17.69 -4.31 21.87
C LYS A 185 -17.63 -5.79 22.23
N LYS A 186 -17.81 -6.68 21.25
CA LYS A 186 -17.90 -8.15 21.44
C LYS A 186 -16.79 -8.93 20.74
N SER A 187 -15.71 -8.25 20.34
CA SER A 187 -14.63 -8.92 19.62
C SER A 187 -13.85 -9.88 20.51
N LYS A 188 -13.49 -11.02 19.93
CA LYS A 188 -12.53 -11.97 20.51
C LYS A 188 -11.09 -11.48 20.35
N TYR A 189 -10.86 -10.53 19.47
CA TYR A 189 -9.55 -10.00 19.12
C TYR A 189 -9.36 -8.60 19.70
N LYS A 190 -8.11 -8.26 20.00
CA LYS A 190 -7.71 -6.92 20.41
C LYS A 190 -6.63 -6.42 19.47
N TYR A 191 -6.84 -5.24 18.91
CA TYR A 191 -5.82 -4.60 18.09
C TYR A 191 -4.82 -3.80 18.93
N LYS A 192 -3.64 -3.62 18.35
CA LYS A 192 -2.67 -2.61 18.76
C LYS A 192 -2.76 -1.43 17.81
N LYS A 193 -2.83 -0.21 18.37
CA LYS A 193 -2.77 1.05 17.61
C LYS A 193 -1.32 1.36 17.28
N LEU A 194 -0.95 1.32 16.01
CA LEU A 194 0.39 1.73 15.56
C LEU A 194 0.42 3.22 15.21
N ALA A 195 -0.70 3.78 14.76
CA ALA A 195 -0.83 5.21 14.49
C ALA A 195 -2.20 5.74 14.90
N ILE A 196 -2.27 7.06 15.13
CA ILE A 196 -3.47 7.80 15.52
C ILE A 196 -3.71 8.92 14.51
N MET A 197 -4.96 9.03 14.05
CA MET A 197 -5.45 10.12 13.21
C MET A 197 -5.55 11.38 14.06
N LEU A 198 -4.94 12.47 13.60
CA LEU A 198 -4.97 13.76 14.31
C LEU A 198 -5.94 14.76 13.67
N SER A 199 -6.22 14.58 12.39
CA SER A 199 -7.18 15.38 11.65
C SER A 199 -8.62 15.03 12.02
N ASP A 200 -9.49 16.03 11.97
CA ASP A 200 -10.93 15.86 12.08
C ASP A 200 -11.58 16.18 10.72
N VAL A 201 -11.73 15.16 9.87
CA VAL A 201 -12.27 15.30 8.51
C VAL A 201 -13.80 15.30 8.54
N HIS A 202 -14.42 16.42 8.18
CA HIS A 202 -15.88 16.58 8.09
C HIS A 202 -16.23 17.69 7.09
N THR A 203 -15.64 17.65 5.89
CA THR A 203 -15.81 18.70 4.87
C THR A 203 -17.12 18.60 4.09
N ILE A 204 -17.84 17.49 4.25
CA ILE A 204 -19.15 17.28 3.61
C ILE A 204 -20.27 17.67 4.58
N ASP A 205 -21.21 18.47 4.08
CA ASP A 205 -22.36 18.95 4.85
C ASP A 205 -23.13 17.80 5.51
N GLY A 206 -23.47 17.98 6.78
CA GLY A 206 -24.14 16.96 7.60
C GLY A 206 -23.20 16.00 8.32
N SER A 207 -21.91 15.98 7.99
CA SER A 207 -20.93 15.12 8.66
C SER A 207 -20.62 15.63 10.08
N PRO A 208 -20.74 14.79 11.12
CA PRO A 208 -20.41 15.20 12.48
C PRO A 208 -18.91 15.45 12.66
N SER A 209 -18.59 16.56 13.34
CA SER A 209 -17.24 16.88 13.78
C SER A 209 -16.79 16.02 14.95
N ASN A 210 -15.48 16.02 15.21
CA ASN A 210 -14.78 15.29 16.26
C ASN A 210 -14.92 13.76 16.20
N MET A 211 -15.05 13.21 15.00
CA MET A 211 -15.24 11.77 14.82
C MET A 211 -13.95 11.05 14.44
N THR A 212 -13.17 11.61 13.50
CA THR A 212 -11.94 10.97 12.97
C THR A 212 -10.70 11.26 13.81
N ASN A 213 -10.64 12.41 14.48
CA ASN A 213 -9.53 12.78 15.35
C ASN A 213 -9.41 11.84 16.57
N ASN A 214 -8.18 11.60 17.00
CA ASN A 214 -7.83 10.71 18.11
C ASN A 214 -8.30 9.25 17.91
N ARG A 215 -8.57 8.84 16.67
CA ARG A 215 -8.92 7.46 16.31
C ARG A 215 -7.72 6.70 15.77
N PRO A 216 -7.73 5.36 15.79
CA PRO A 216 -6.68 4.57 15.17
C PRO A 216 -6.56 4.89 13.68
N PHE A 217 -5.34 5.18 13.23
CA PHE A 217 -5.03 5.36 11.80
C PHE A 217 -4.45 4.08 11.19
N ILE A 218 -3.59 3.39 11.95
CA ILE A 218 -3.05 2.07 11.61
C ILE A 218 -3.25 1.16 12.82
N ILE A 219 -3.82 -0.01 12.60
CA ILE A 219 -3.97 -1.06 13.61
C ILE A 219 -3.39 -2.39 13.12
N ILE A 220 -2.92 -3.21 14.06
CA ILE A 220 -2.56 -4.61 13.81
C ILE A 220 -3.22 -5.53 14.83
N THR A 221 -3.58 -6.74 14.40
CA THR A 221 -4.33 -7.69 15.22
C THR A 221 -3.79 -9.09 15.01
N ASN A 222 -3.46 -9.79 16.10
CA ASN A 222 -3.17 -11.22 16.02
C ASN A 222 -4.48 -11.99 15.94
N VAL A 223 -4.59 -12.89 14.97
CA VAL A 223 -5.81 -13.64 14.68
C VAL A 223 -5.46 -15.12 14.67
N GLU A 224 -5.55 -15.75 15.84
CA GLU A 224 -5.11 -17.14 16.03
C GLU A 224 -3.69 -17.36 15.46
N LYS A 225 -3.52 -18.18 14.42
CA LYS A 225 -2.21 -18.39 13.79
C LYS A 225 -1.80 -17.26 12.85
N GLY A 226 -2.72 -16.42 12.41
CA GLY A 226 -2.50 -15.34 11.45
C GLY A 226 -2.33 -13.97 12.09
N LYS A 227 -2.30 -12.94 11.24
CA LYS A 227 -2.25 -11.54 11.67
C LYS A 227 -2.90 -10.65 10.60
N THR A 228 -3.58 -9.60 11.04
CA THR A 228 -4.16 -8.59 10.15
C THR A 228 -3.59 -7.21 10.44
N ALA A 229 -3.64 -6.34 9.44
CA ALA A 229 -3.33 -4.92 9.56
C ALA A 229 -4.39 -4.11 8.81
N SER A 230 -4.84 -3.02 9.40
CA SER A 230 -5.72 -2.05 8.74
C SER A 230 -5.07 -0.67 8.77
N VAL A 231 -5.10 0.03 7.64
CA VAL A 231 -4.79 1.46 7.53
C VAL A 231 -6.00 2.18 6.96
N VAL A 232 -6.44 3.25 7.64
CA VAL A 232 -7.68 3.96 7.25
C VAL A 232 -7.43 4.98 6.13
N GLY A 233 -6.20 5.48 6.01
CA GLY A 233 -5.79 6.32 4.88
C GLY A 233 -5.20 5.52 3.72
N HIS A 234 -4.56 6.25 2.82
CA HIS A 234 -3.99 5.76 1.57
C HIS A 234 -2.49 6.09 1.45
N PRO A 235 -1.62 5.47 2.27
CA PRO A 235 -0.19 5.67 2.15
C PRO A 235 0.35 5.21 0.79
N GLU A 236 -0.25 4.23 0.12
CA GLU A 236 0.06 3.79 -1.26
C GLU A 236 -0.12 4.90 -2.30
N ASN A 237 -1.01 5.85 -2.01
CA ASN A 237 -1.23 7.01 -2.84
C ASN A 237 -0.49 8.27 -2.35
N THR A 238 0.28 8.17 -1.27
CA THR A 238 0.93 9.33 -0.63
C THR A 238 2.44 9.30 -0.90
N PRO A 239 2.98 10.23 -1.72
CA PRO A 239 4.42 10.41 -1.89
C PRO A 239 5.17 10.46 -0.55
N GLY A 240 6.26 9.71 -0.44
CA GLY A 240 7.07 9.59 0.78
C GLY A 240 6.56 8.61 1.83
N MET A 241 5.34 8.07 1.66
CA MET A 241 4.71 7.14 2.62
C MET A 241 4.33 5.78 2.02
N ARG A 242 4.49 5.57 0.71
CA ARG A 242 4.10 4.33 0.00
C ARG A 242 4.72 3.07 0.59
N TRP A 243 5.93 3.19 1.12
CA TRP A 243 6.67 2.13 1.81
C TRP A 243 5.97 1.55 3.06
N ILE A 244 4.96 2.25 3.61
CA ILE A 244 4.15 1.73 4.71
C ILE A 244 3.44 0.43 4.29
N ILE A 245 2.99 0.31 3.04
CA ILE A 245 2.28 -0.89 2.57
C ILE A 245 3.14 -2.16 2.61
N PRO A 246 4.33 -2.23 1.96
CA PRO A 246 5.18 -3.41 2.08
C PRO A 246 5.65 -3.65 3.52
N ARG A 247 5.80 -2.59 4.35
CA ARG A 247 6.04 -2.73 5.79
C ARG A 247 4.89 -3.47 6.50
N LEU A 248 3.64 -3.10 6.23
CA LEU A 248 2.46 -3.79 6.79
C LEU A 248 2.39 -5.24 6.32
N VAL A 249 2.72 -5.52 5.05
CA VAL A 249 2.81 -6.89 4.52
C VAL A 249 3.81 -7.72 5.30
N ARG A 250 5.04 -7.23 5.52
CA ARG A 250 6.04 -7.95 6.33
C ARG A 250 5.56 -8.22 7.76
N ILE A 251 4.89 -7.23 8.37
CA ILE A 251 4.35 -7.36 9.73
C ILE A 251 3.32 -8.49 9.82
N VAL A 252 2.38 -8.57 8.86
CA VAL A 252 1.33 -9.60 8.87
C VAL A 252 1.83 -10.96 8.40
N ALA A 253 2.82 -11.00 7.51
CA ALA A 253 3.55 -12.20 7.11
C ALA A 253 4.49 -12.72 8.21
N LYS A 254 4.67 -11.97 9.31
CA LYS A 254 5.60 -12.28 10.41
C LYS A 254 7.04 -12.45 9.93
N LYS A 255 7.44 -11.62 8.95
CA LYS A 255 8.78 -11.56 8.39
C LYS A 255 9.57 -10.43 9.03
N GLU A 256 10.89 -10.52 8.93
CA GLU A 256 11.80 -9.48 9.41
C GLU A 256 11.49 -8.14 8.73
N ILE A 257 11.52 -7.08 9.53
CA ILE A 257 11.40 -5.71 9.04
C ILE A 257 12.71 -5.34 8.34
N VAL A 258 12.59 -4.85 7.11
CA VAL A 258 13.71 -4.26 6.36
C VAL A 258 13.57 -2.75 6.31
N PHE A 259 14.69 -2.05 6.20
CA PHE A 259 14.73 -0.60 6.02
C PHE A 259 14.73 -0.27 4.54
N TYR A 260 13.92 0.71 4.16
CA TYR A 260 13.87 1.19 2.78
C TYR A 260 14.76 2.42 2.60
N HIS A 261 15.22 2.64 1.37
CA HIS A 261 16.10 3.76 1.06
C HIS A 261 15.40 5.12 1.30
N LYS A 262 16.16 6.13 1.74
CA LYS A 262 15.69 7.52 1.96
C LYS A 262 15.08 8.23 0.74
N ARG A 263 15.15 7.60 -0.44
CA ARG A 263 14.50 8.09 -1.67
C ARG A 263 13.00 7.79 -1.67
N VAL A 264 12.58 6.79 -0.89
CA VAL A 264 11.18 6.36 -0.79
C VAL A 264 10.59 6.72 0.55
N VAL A 265 11.38 6.63 1.62
CA VAL A 265 10.99 7.08 2.97
C VAL A 265 11.23 8.58 3.08
N ARG A 266 10.20 9.39 2.80
CA ARG A 266 10.28 10.85 2.76
C ARG A 266 9.13 11.52 3.52
N PRO A 267 8.99 11.27 4.83
CA PRO A 267 7.90 11.83 5.64
C PRO A 267 7.86 13.38 5.67
N GLU A 268 8.95 14.04 5.32
CA GLU A 268 9.12 15.49 5.30
C GLU A 268 8.55 16.21 4.07
N ILE A 269 8.06 15.47 3.06
CA ILE A 269 7.51 16.05 1.81
C ILE A 269 6.38 17.03 2.13
N TYR A 270 5.51 16.67 3.08
CA TYR A 270 4.34 17.44 3.44
C TYR A 270 4.54 18.09 4.81
N LYS A 271 4.08 19.35 4.92
CA LYS A 271 4.26 20.19 6.12
C LYS A 271 2.96 20.79 6.65
N LYS A 272 1.85 20.57 5.93
CA LYS A 272 0.53 21.10 6.30
C LYS A 272 -0.56 20.14 5.87
N GLU A 273 -1.64 20.19 6.62
CA GLU A 273 -2.89 19.51 6.29
C GLU A 273 -3.56 20.23 5.11
N ILE A 274 -4.22 19.44 4.24
CA ILE A 274 -5.00 19.95 3.11
C ILE A 274 -6.30 19.14 3.05
N LEU A 275 -7.38 19.66 3.62
CA LEU A 275 -8.71 19.05 3.53
C LEU A 275 -9.44 19.56 2.29
N PHE A 276 -10.01 18.66 1.50
CA PHE A 276 -10.57 18.99 0.18
C PHE A 276 -11.98 19.54 0.32
N THR A 277 -12.05 20.84 0.60
CA THR A 277 -13.30 21.61 0.61
C THR A 277 -13.88 21.73 -0.80
N SER A 278 -15.16 22.10 -0.91
CA SER A 278 -15.80 22.35 -2.21
C SER A 278 -15.04 23.35 -3.08
N GLU A 279 -14.46 24.39 -2.47
CA GLU A 279 -13.62 25.37 -3.18
C GLU A 279 -12.32 24.73 -3.72
N GLN A 280 -11.66 23.87 -2.93
CA GLN A 280 -10.47 23.17 -3.40
C GLN A 280 -10.80 22.17 -4.51
N LEU A 281 -11.92 21.44 -4.39
CA LEU A 281 -12.38 20.51 -5.43
C LEU A 281 -12.70 21.25 -6.73
N GLN A 282 -13.31 22.44 -6.66
CA GLN A 282 -13.52 23.29 -7.83
C GLN A 282 -12.18 23.70 -8.47
N LYS A 283 -11.20 24.15 -7.68
CA LYS A 283 -9.86 24.51 -8.18
C LYS A 283 -9.14 23.32 -8.82
N GLN A 284 -9.31 22.11 -8.27
CA GLN A 284 -8.81 20.89 -8.89
C GLN A 284 -9.47 20.67 -10.25
N GLN A 285 -10.80 20.79 -10.35
CA GLN A 285 -11.54 20.65 -11.61
C GLN A 285 -11.12 21.68 -12.67
N GLU A 286 -10.93 22.94 -12.27
CA GLU A 286 -10.42 23.99 -13.16
C GLU A 286 -9.02 23.66 -13.66
N SER A 287 -8.14 23.18 -12.78
CA SER A 287 -6.79 22.74 -13.15
C SER A 287 -6.85 21.55 -14.12
N TYR A 288 -7.75 20.58 -13.93
CA TYR A 288 -7.94 19.48 -14.88
C TYR A 288 -8.34 19.97 -16.26
N ASN A 289 -9.26 20.91 -16.36
CA ASN A 289 -9.67 21.49 -17.63
C ASN A 289 -8.51 22.23 -18.33
N ASN A 290 -7.65 22.87 -17.55
CA ASN A 290 -6.49 23.61 -18.07
C ASN A 290 -5.39 22.70 -18.64
N LEU A 291 -5.35 21.40 -18.31
CA LEU A 291 -4.42 20.43 -18.92
C LEU A 291 -4.63 20.24 -20.43
N LEU A 292 -5.77 20.69 -20.98
CA LEU A 292 -6.08 20.58 -22.41
C LEU A 292 -5.81 21.87 -23.19
N LYS A 293 -5.34 22.93 -22.53
CA LYS A 293 -5.26 24.27 -23.11
C LYS A 293 -3.83 24.64 -23.54
N SER A 294 -3.43 25.90 -23.37
CA SER A 294 -2.11 26.39 -23.75
C SER A 294 -0.99 25.72 -22.93
N LYS A 295 0.24 25.85 -23.41
CA LYS A 295 1.43 25.35 -22.72
C LYS A 295 1.55 25.93 -21.31
N GLU A 296 1.38 27.25 -21.16
CA GLU A 296 1.48 27.95 -19.89
C GLU A 296 0.41 27.45 -18.90
N GLU A 297 -0.84 27.31 -19.36
CA GLU A 297 -1.94 26.76 -18.56
C GLU A 297 -1.69 25.30 -18.16
N LYS A 298 -1.13 24.46 -19.04
CA LYS A 298 -0.76 23.08 -18.72
C LYS A 298 0.30 22.99 -17.63
N LEU A 299 1.34 23.82 -17.71
CA LEU A 299 2.43 23.83 -16.74
C LEU A 299 1.91 24.21 -15.35
N GLU A 300 1.11 25.27 -15.29
CA GLU A 300 0.48 25.72 -14.05
C GLU A 300 -0.51 24.67 -13.50
N ALA A 301 -1.36 24.12 -14.36
CA ALA A 301 -2.34 23.10 -13.98
C ALA A 301 -1.69 21.85 -13.36
N MET A 302 -0.62 21.32 -13.99
CA MET A 302 0.08 20.16 -13.44
C MET A 302 0.65 20.45 -12.06
N GLN A 303 1.28 21.61 -11.87
CA GLN A 303 1.84 21.99 -10.58
C GLN A 303 0.74 22.17 -9.52
N ASN A 304 -0.34 22.88 -9.86
CA ASN A 304 -1.48 23.11 -8.98
C ASN A 304 -2.12 21.78 -8.51
N LEU A 305 -2.30 20.82 -9.41
CA LEU A 305 -2.84 19.50 -9.06
C LEU A 305 -1.97 18.75 -8.06
N VAL A 306 -0.65 18.81 -8.20
CA VAL A 306 0.29 18.19 -7.25
C VAL A 306 0.33 18.94 -5.92
N ASP A 307 0.36 20.28 -5.95
CA ASP A 307 0.42 21.11 -4.73
C ASP A 307 -0.87 20.99 -3.90
N MET A 308 -2.01 20.81 -4.55
CA MET A 308 -3.29 20.49 -3.90
C MET A 308 -3.41 19.02 -3.48
N CYS A 309 -2.38 18.20 -3.71
CA CYS A 309 -2.37 16.77 -3.41
C CYS A 309 -3.52 15.99 -4.07
N SER A 310 -3.99 16.45 -5.23
CA SER A 310 -5.15 15.84 -5.89
C SER A 310 -4.87 14.37 -6.22
N TRP A 311 -5.76 13.47 -5.79
CA TRP A 311 -5.60 12.03 -6.04
C TRP A 311 -5.41 11.73 -7.52
N SER A 312 -6.22 12.35 -8.39
CA SER A 312 -6.17 12.11 -9.83
C SER A 312 -4.98 12.76 -10.53
N ALA A 313 -4.13 13.55 -9.85
CA ALA A 313 -2.87 14.06 -10.43
C ALA A 313 -1.98 12.91 -10.92
N LYS A 314 -1.94 11.82 -10.14
CA LYS A 314 -1.30 10.55 -10.51
C LYS A 314 -1.78 10.02 -11.87
N LYS A 315 -3.04 10.25 -12.24
CA LYS A 315 -3.65 9.80 -13.51
C LYS A 315 -3.46 10.80 -14.64
N SER A 316 -3.60 12.09 -14.36
CA SER A 316 -3.63 13.13 -15.39
C SER A 316 -2.25 13.60 -15.83
N ILE A 317 -1.22 13.40 -15.02
CA ILE A 317 0.15 13.85 -15.32
C ILE A 317 0.90 12.90 -16.29
N PRO A 318 0.89 11.57 -16.13
CA PRO A 318 1.61 10.68 -17.05
C PRO A 318 1.27 10.87 -18.54
N PRO A 319 0.01 11.13 -18.95
CA PRO A 319 -0.31 11.48 -20.33
C PRO A 319 0.48 12.68 -20.88
N MET A 320 0.84 13.66 -20.05
CA MET A 320 1.58 14.86 -20.44
C MET A 320 3.04 14.58 -20.84
N LEU A 321 3.56 13.37 -20.55
CA LEU A 321 4.85 12.89 -21.09
C LEU A 321 4.85 12.77 -22.62
N ARG A 322 3.66 12.76 -23.24
CA ARG A 322 3.46 12.71 -24.70
C ARG A 322 3.12 14.07 -25.32
N ASP A 323 3.24 15.16 -24.56
CA ASP A 323 2.93 16.51 -25.09
C ASP A 323 3.95 16.96 -26.14
N ASN A 324 3.48 17.73 -27.14
CA ASN A 324 4.33 18.27 -28.20
C ASN A 324 5.36 19.29 -27.67
N ASN A 325 5.11 19.90 -26.51
CA ASN A 325 6.03 20.84 -25.89
C ASN A 325 6.99 20.16 -24.90
N PHE A 326 8.29 20.36 -25.09
CA PHE A 326 9.31 19.77 -24.20
C PHE A 326 9.19 20.22 -22.74
N ASN A 327 8.84 21.49 -22.45
CA ASN A 327 8.75 21.95 -21.06
C ASN A 327 7.59 21.26 -20.33
N VAL A 328 6.49 21.00 -21.04
CA VAL A 328 5.36 20.22 -20.50
C VAL A 328 5.82 18.79 -20.19
N ARG A 329 6.48 18.11 -21.14
CA ARG A 329 7.04 16.77 -20.91
C ARG A 329 8.03 16.72 -19.75
N LEU A 330 8.92 17.70 -19.64
CA LEU A 330 9.92 17.77 -18.58
C LEU A 330 9.28 17.98 -17.20
N LEU A 331 8.31 18.88 -17.08
CA LEU A 331 7.58 19.06 -15.82
C LEU A 331 6.78 17.80 -15.47
N ALA A 332 6.09 17.20 -16.45
CA ALA A 332 5.38 15.94 -16.26
C ALA A 332 6.33 14.85 -15.72
N ALA A 333 7.52 14.67 -16.32
CA ALA A 333 8.51 13.71 -15.85
C ALA A 333 8.96 13.95 -14.39
N LYS A 334 9.22 15.20 -14.03
CA LYS A 334 9.58 15.57 -12.63
C LYS A 334 8.44 15.28 -11.67
N LEU A 335 7.20 15.60 -12.04
CA LEU A 335 6.03 15.36 -11.20
C LEU A 335 5.67 13.87 -11.12
N THR A 336 5.91 13.09 -12.16
CA THR A 336 5.82 11.61 -12.14
C THR A 336 6.79 11.02 -11.12
N VAL A 337 8.03 11.53 -11.04
CA VAL A 337 9.00 11.16 -9.99
C VAL A 337 8.52 11.58 -8.61
N TYR A 338 8.05 12.82 -8.46
CA TYR A 338 7.52 13.32 -7.19
C TYR A 338 6.37 12.46 -6.68
N LEU A 339 5.42 12.13 -7.55
CA LEU A 339 4.26 11.29 -7.27
C LEU A 339 4.58 9.80 -7.15
N GLU A 340 5.84 9.43 -7.37
CA GLU A 340 6.36 8.06 -7.32
C GLU A 340 5.62 7.08 -8.25
N ARG A 341 5.22 7.52 -9.45
CA ARG A 341 4.45 6.75 -10.43
C ARG A 341 5.30 5.76 -11.20
N THR A 342 5.76 4.70 -10.53
CA THR A 342 6.63 3.66 -11.11
C THR A 342 5.97 2.88 -12.25
N ASP A 343 4.64 2.85 -12.32
CA ASP A 343 3.89 2.31 -13.45
C ASP A 343 4.06 3.14 -14.75
N ALA A 344 4.47 4.42 -14.64
CA ALA A 344 4.73 5.30 -15.78
C ALA A 344 6.19 5.21 -16.31
N ILE A 345 7.00 4.26 -15.84
CA ILE A 345 8.39 4.06 -16.33
C ILE A 345 8.41 3.86 -17.85
N ASN A 346 7.50 3.07 -18.39
CA ASN A 346 7.43 2.82 -19.83
C ASN A 346 6.99 4.08 -20.60
N ASP A 347 6.08 4.89 -20.04
CA ASP A 347 5.70 6.18 -20.64
C ASP A 347 6.91 7.10 -20.78
N LEU A 348 7.75 7.16 -19.73
CA LEU A 348 8.94 7.99 -19.71
C LEU A 348 10.03 7.48 -20.65
N LYS A 349 10.23 6.15 -20.75
CA LYS A 349 11.12 5.54 -21.75
C LYS A 349 10.72 5.91 -23.18
N VAL A 350 9.44 5.80 -23.51
CA VAL A 350 8.92 6.20 -24.84
C VAL A 350 9.13 7.71 -25.09
N ALA A 351 8.94 8.56 -24.07
CA ALA A 351 9.19 9.99 -24.19
C ALA A 351 10.68 10.32 -24.46
N ILE A 352 11.60 9.55 -23.86
CA ILE A 352 13.05 9.64 -24.09
C ILE A 352 13.42 9.19 -25.50
N ASP A 353 12.84 8.08 -25.97
CA ASP A 353 13.15 7.52 -27.28
C ASP A 353 12.72 8.47 -28.41
N ASN A 354 11.58 9.13 -28.25
CA ASN A 354 11.07 10.10 -29.22
C ASN A 354 11.76 11.48 -29.17
N GLU A 355 12.57 11.77 -28.13
CA GLU A 355 13.29 13.04 -28.02
C GLU A 355 14.57 13.05 -28.87
N GLN A 356 14.63 13.99 -29.81
CA GLN A 356 15.76 14.15 -30.74
C GLN A 356 16.87 15.03 -30.17
N ASN A 357 16.53 16.01 -29.31
CA ASN A 357 17.51 16.89 -28.72
C ASN A 357 18.26 16.19 -27.58
N LYS A 358 19.58 16.03 -27.73
CA LYS A 358 20.45 15.32 -26.77
C LYS A 358 20.39 15.89 -25.35
N LYS A 359 20.32 17.21 -25.19
CA LYS A 359 20.25 17.85 -23.87
C LYS A 359 18.91 17.53 -23.20
N ASN A 360 17.81 17.64 -23.95
CA ASN A 360 16.47 17.30 -23.48
C ASN A 360 16.36 15.82 -23.09
N LYS A 361 16.94 14.94 -23.91
CA LYS A 361 16.99 13.50 -23.65
C LYS A 361 17.71 13.18 -22.34
N ASN A 362 18.82 13.85 -22.06
CA ASN A 362 19.55 13.69 -20.79
C ASN A 362 18.71 14.12 -19.58
N LEU A 363 17.94 15.22 -19.68
CA LEU A 363 17.07 15.68 -18.60
C LEU A 363 15.95 14.67 -18.29
N LEU A 364 15.36 14.05 -19.32
CA LEU A 364 14.35 13.00 -19.14
C LEU A 364 14.96 11.70 -18.59
N ASN A 365 16.15 11.31 -19.05
CA ASN A 365 16.89 10.16 -18.52
C ASN A 365 17.20 10.29 -17.03
N GLU A 366 17.53 11.49 -16.54
CA GLU A 366 17.72 11.73 -15.11
C GLU A 366 16.43 11.42 -14.32
N GLN A 367 15.27 11.84 -14.85
CA GLN A 367 13.99 11.53 -14.19
C GLN A 367 13.68 10.04 -14.24
N LEU A 368 14.02 9.34 -15.34
CA LEU A 368 13.85 7.89 -15.42
C LEU A 368 14.68 7.15 -14.38
N GLN A 369 15.96 7.52 -14.23
CA GLN A 369 16.83 6.95 -13.20
C GLN A 369 16.31 7.20 -11.79
N ASN A 370 15.77 8.40 -11.53
CA ASN A 370 15.17 8.72 -10.23
C ASN A 370 13.90 7.90 -9.96
N LEU A 371 13.07 7.66 -10.98
CA LEU A 371 11.86 6.86 -10.87
C LEU A 371 12.16 5.37 -10.68
N GLU A 372 13.09 4.81 -11.47
CA GLU A 372 13.51 3.41 -11.35
C GLU A 372 14.17 3.15 -9.99
N ALA A 373 14.87 4.12 -9.40
CA ALA A 373 15.47 4.01 -8.08
C ALA A 373 14.46 3.93 -6.90
N ILE A 374 13.16 4.04 -7.15
CA ILE A 374 12.10 3.81 -6.15
C ILE A 374 11.80 2.32 -6.00
N LEU A 375 12.00 1.53 -7.06
CA LEU A 375 11.80 0.09 -7.04
C LEU A 375 12.84 -0.59 -6.14
N GLY A 376 12.42 -1.67 -5.49
CA GLY A 376 13.33 -2.53 -4.73
C GLY A 376 14.36 -3.16 -5.68
N ASN A 377 15.64 -2.98 -5.38
CA ASN A 377 16.71 -3.67 -6.10
C ASN A 377 16.88 -5.09 -5.52
N LYS A 378 16.98 -6.09 -6.39
CA LYS A 378 17.32 -7.47 -6.01
C LYS A 378 18.82 -7.64 -5.79
#